data_AF-A0A5A7N2B9-F1
#
_entry.id   AF-A0A5A7N2B9-F1
#
_cell.length_a   1.000
_cell.length_b   1.000
_cell.length_c   1.000
_cell.angle_alpha   90.00
_cell.angle_beta   90.00
_cell.angle_gamma   90.00
#
_symmetry.space_group_name_H-M   'P 1'
#
loop_
_entity.id
_entity.type
_entity.pdbx_description
1 polymer ?
#
loop_
_entity_poly.entity_id
_entity_poly.type
_entity_poly.pdbx_seq_one_letter_code
_entity_poly.pdbx_strand_id
1 'polypeptide(L)'
;MVGHKLFRDMKGIMALVQPIILWFRQDLRLSDHVALMTAVHEKAPILPVFILDDRLEVKGSWAMGAASRWWLHHSLKTLDHSLRRLGSRLVLRKAAPRLFL
;
A
#
# COMPACT_ATOMS: atom_id res chain seq x y z
N MET A 1 -23.59 31.07 4.15
CA MET A 1 -23.67 30.15 3.00
C MET A 1 -22.35 30.11 2.21
N VAL A 2 -21.21 29.87 2.87
CA VAL A 2 -19.85 29.95 2.25
C VAL A 2 -19.10 28.60 2.30
N GLY A 3 -19.48 27.67 3.17
CA GLY A 3 -18.74 26.41 3.39
C GLY A 3 -18.87 25.35 2.28
N HIS A 4 -20.00 25.30 1.56
CA HIS A 4 -20.24 24.23 0.59
C HIS A 4 -19.46 24.41 -0.73
N LYS A 5 -19.15 25.65 -1.11
CA LYS A 5 -18.38 25.95 -2.32
C LYS A 5 -16.88 25.67 -2.11
N LEU A 6 -16.32 26.12 -0.99
CA LEU A 6 -14.93 25.85 -0.60
C LEU A 6 -14.63 24.34 -0.49
N PHE A 7 -15.53 23.55 0.07
CA PHE A 7 -15.33 22.11 0.20
C PHE A 7 -15.36 21.36 -1.15
N ARG A 8 -16.16 21.86 -2.09
CA ARG A 8 -16.24 21.33 -3.47
C ARG A 8 -15.00 21.70 -4.29
N ASP A 9 -14.54 22.94 -4.13
CA ASP A 9 -13.32 23.45 -4.75
C ASP A 9 -12.10 22.68 -4.22
N MET A 10 -12.03 22.36 -2.92
CA MET A 10 -10.98 21.51 -2.36
C MET A 10 -10.99 20.08 -2.92
N LYS A 11 -12.17 19.45 -3.10
CA LYS A 11 -12.25 18.15 -3.77
C LYS A 11 -11.79 18.21 -5.22
N GLY A 12 -12.10 19.29 -5.94
CA GLY A 12 -11.64 19.52 -7.31
C GLY A 12 -10.11 19.71 -7.39
N ILE A 13 -9.53 20.45 -6.45
CA ILE A 13 -8.08 20.63 -6.34
C ILE A 13 -7.38 19.33 -5.95
N MET A 14 -7.95 18.56 -5.01
CA MET A 14 -7.44 17.23 -4.64
C MET A 14 -7.59 16.21 -5.79
N ALA A 15 -8.59 16.35 -6.67
CA ALA A 15 -8.76 15.50 -7.85
C ALA A 15 -7.77 15.83 -9.00
N LEU A 16 -7.22 17.05 -9.02
CA LEU A 16 -6.15 17.43 -9.95
C LEU A 16 -4.79 16.84 -9.54
N VAL A 17 -4.59 16.52 -8.25
CA VAL A 17 -3.38 15.86 -7.78
C VAL A 17 -3.54 14.35 -7.93
N GLN A 18 -2.85 13.77 -8.91
CA GLN A 18 -2.90 12.32 -9.12
C GLN A 18 -2.13 11.59 -8.01
N PRO A 19 -2.79 10.71 -7.23
CA PRO A 19 -2.11 9.98 -6.17
C PRO A 19 -1.16 8.92 -6.75
N ILE A 20 -0.05 8.68 -6.06
CA ILE A 20 0.92 7.64 -6.42
C ILE A 20 0.61 6.38 -5.61
N ILE A 21 0.37 5.27 -6.28
CA ILE A 21 0.25 3.96 -5.62
C ILE A 21 1.65 3.42 -5.38
N LEU A 22 2.01 3.22 -4.11
CA LEU A 22 3.25 2.59 -3.71
C LEU A 22 2.97 1.14 -3.30
N TRP A 23 3.27 0.21 -4.20
CA TRP A 23 3.01 -1.21 -3.98
C TRP A 23 4.23 -1.90 -3.33
N PHE A 24 4.10 -2.19 -2.03
CA PHE A 24 5.04 -2.98 -1.27
C PHE A 24 4.91 -4.46 -1.62
N ARG A 25 6.05 -5.13 -1.84
CA ARG A 25 6.11 -6.58 -2.09
C ARG A 25 6.96 -7.27 -1.03
N GLN A 26 8.21 -7.58 -1.36
CA GLN A 26 9.14 -8.22 -0.42
C GLN A 26 9.96 -7.20 0.38
N ASP A 27 9.90 -5.94 -0.02
CA ASP A 27 10.60 -4.77 0.50
C ASP A 27 9.75 -4.02 1.54
N LEU A 28 9.34 -4.70 2.60
CA LEU A 28 8.47 -4.16 3.67
C LEU A 28 9.20 -3.17 4.61
N ARG A 29 9.81 -2.12 4.05
CA ARG A 29 10.61 -1.11 4.78
C ARG A 29 10.35 0.29 4.25
N LEU A 30 10.56 1.31 5.09
CA LEU A 30 10.51 2.71 4.65
C LEU A 30 11.89 3.30 4.35
N SER A 31 12.93 2.81 5.03
CA SER A 31 14.31 3.25 4.81
C SER A 31 14.87 2.66 3.53
N ASP A 32 15.65 3.46 2.80
CA ASP A 32 16.35 3.02 1.60
C ASP A 32 15.41 2.34 0.58
N HIS A 33 14.28 2.99 0.33
CA HIS A 33 13.25 2.53 -0.60
C HIS A 33 13.14 3.52 -1.76
N VAL A 34 13.81 3.20 -2.87
CA VAL A 34 13.91 4.09 -4.05
C VAL A 34 12.54 4.56 -4.53
N ALA A 35 11.56 3.66 -4.69
CA ALA A 35 10.22 4.06 -5.15
C ALA A 35 9.49 5.00 -4.17
N LEU A 36 9.71 4.86 -2.86
CA LEU A 36 9.16 5.78 -1.86
C LEU A 36 9.82 7.15 -1.97
N MET A 37 11.15 7.20 -2.11
CA MET A 37 11.89 8.45 -2.28
C MET A 37 11.42 9.21 -3.53
N THR A 38 11.27 8.52 -4.66
CA THR A 38 10.73 9.11 -5.88
C THR A 38 9.31 9.63 -5.67
N ALA A 39 8.44 8.84 -5.05
CA ALA A 39 7.05 9.26 -4.79
C ALA A 39 6.96 10.49 -3.87
N VAL A 40 7.85 10.60 -2.87
CA VAL A 40 7.93 11.77 -1.98
C VAL A 40 8.41 13.01 -2.75
N HIS A 41 9.36 12.87 -3.66
CA HIS A 41 9.84 13.98 -4.50
C HIS A 41 8.76 14.58 -5.41
N GLU A 42 7.83 13.76 -5.90
CA GLU A 42 6.69 14.20 -6.73
C GLU A 42 5.66 15.05 -5.94
N LYS A 43 5.76 15.13 -4.61
CA LYS A 43 4.84 15.88 -3.73
C LYS A 43 3.35 15.53 -3.92
N ALA A 44 3.06 14.33 -4.43
CA ALA A 44 1.71 13.81 -4.59
C ALA A 44 1.31 12.96 -3.37
N PRO A 45 0.00 12.83 -3.07
CA PRO A 45 -0.48 11.89 -2.08
C PRO A 45 -0.03 10.47 -2.42
N ILE A 46 0.60 9.79 -1.47
CA ILE A 46 1.06 8.41 -1.63
C ILE A 46 0.03 7.47 -1.01
N LEU A 47 -0.33 6.41 -1.74
CA LEU A 47 -1.17 5.32 -1.28
C LEU A 47 -0.33 4.04 -1.12
N PRO A 48 0.16 3.73 0.10
CA PRO A 48 0.83 2.47 0.40
C PRO A 48 -0.13 1.28 0.26
N VAL A 49 0.22 0.30 -0.56
CA VAL A 49 -0.57 -0.91 -0.76
C VAL A 49 0.31 -2.15 -0.63
N PHE A 50 -0.20 -3.17 0.05
CA PHE A 50 0.32 -4.53 -0.04
C PHE A 50 -0.81 -5.45 -0.54
N ILE A 51 -0.49 -6.27 -1.53
CA ILE A 51 -1.42 -7.23 -2.13
C ILE A 51 -0.90 -8.63 -1.84
N LEU A 52 -1.66 -9.38 -1.04
CA LEU A 52 -1.42 -10.80 -0.82
C LEU A 52 -1.96 -11.58 -2.03
N ASP A 53 -1.07 -12.27 -2.72
CA ASP A 53 -1.41 -13.13 -3.85
C ASP A 53 -1.92 -14.48 -3.34
N ASP A 54 -3.14 -14.86 -3.70
CA ASP A 54 -3.74 -16.14 -3.31
C ASP A 54 -2.94 -17.36 -3.79
N ARG A 55 -2.10 -17.23 -4.85
CA ARG A 55 -1.19 -18.31 -5.27
C ARG A 55 -0.15 -18.67 -4.21
N LEU A 56 0.16 -17.74 -3.31
CA LEU A 56 1.02 -17.98 -2.15
C LEU A 56 0.29 -18.75 -1.04
N GLU A 57 -1.03 -18.88 -1.12
CA GLU A 57 -1.87 -19.63 -0.18
C GLU A 57 -2.32 -21.00 -0.75
N VAL A 58 -2.40 -21.15 -2.08
CA VAL A 58 -2.85 -22.39 -2.73
C VAL A 58 -1.79 -23.50 -2.64
N LYS A 59 -2.21 -24.69 -2.19
CA LYS A 59 -1.39 -25.91 -2.05
C LYS A 59 -0.49 -26.13 -3.28
N GLY A 60 0.83 -26.17 -3.05
CA GLY A 60 1.87 -26.42 -4.05
C GLY A 60 3.25 -26.07 -3.47
N SER A 61 4.32 -26.32 -4.22
CA SER A 61 5.71 -25.99 -3.84
C SER A 61 5.99 -24.49 -3.61
N TRP A 62 5.04 -23.62 -3.98
CA TRP A 62 5.11 -22.17 -3.83
C TRP A 62 4.23 -21.60 -2.71
N ALA A 63 3.53 -22.46 -1.96
CA ALA A 63 2.73 -22.04 -0.82
C ALA A 63 3.65 -21.55 0.31
N MET A 64 3.33 -20.40 0.90
CA MET A 64 4.05 -19.91 2.08
C MET A 64 3.93 -20.90 3.23
N GLY A 65 5.03 -21.18 3.91
CA GLY A 65 5.02 -21.97 5.15
C GLY A 65 4.42 -21.20 6.33
N ALA A 66 4.17 -21.89 7.44
CA ALA A 66 3.65 -21.26 8.67
C ALA A 66 4.59 -20.17 9.21
N ALA A 67 5.90 -20.45 9.23
CA ALA A 67 6.91 -19.48 9.64
C ALA A 67 6.91 -18.23 8.74
N SER A 68 6.83 -18.41 7.42
CA SER A 68 6.77 -17.29 6.46
C SER A 68 5.53 -16.43 6.66
N ARG A 69 4.36 -17.04 6.90
CA ARG A 69 3.12 -16.29 7.21
C ARG A 69 3.22 -15.52 8.52
N TRP A 70 3.82 -16.13 9.56
CA TRP A 70 4.02 -15.49 10.85
C TRP A 70 4.94 -14.27 10.72
N TRP A 71 6.06 -14.42 10.00
CA TRP A 71 6.95 -13.30 9.68
C TRP A 71 6.26 -12.22 8.88
N LEU A 72 5.54 -12.57 7.83
CA LEU A 72 4.80 -11.62 7.01
C LEU A 72 3.80 -10.80 7.84
N HIS A 73 3.05 -11.46 8.73
CA HIS A 73 2.10 -10.78 9.61
C HIS A 73 2.78 -9.68 10.44
N HIS A 74 3.89 -10.00 11.11
CA HIS A 74 4.60 -9.03 11.95
C HIS A 74 5.30 -7.94 11.15
N SER A 75 5.85 -8.27 9.98
CA SER A 75 6.45 -7.28 9.08
C SER A 75 5.41 -6.27 8.58
N LEU A 76 4.23 -6.73 8.15
CA LEU A 76 3.15 -5.84 7.71
C LEU A 76 2.62 -4.97 8.86
N LYS A 77 2.50 -5.53 10.06
CA LYS A 77 2.08 -4.77 11.26
C LYS A 77 3.09 -3.67 11.61
N THR A 78 4.38 -3.98 11.55
CA THR A 78 5.46 -3.02 11.83
C THR A 78 5.53 -1.91 10.76
N LEU A 79 5.35 -2.27 9.49
CA LEU A 79 5.27 -1.32 8.39
C LEU A 79 4.07 -0.38 8.54
N ASP A 80 2.87 -0.90 8.81
CA ASP A 80 1.67 -0.08 9.04
C ASP A 80 1.85 0.88 10.22
N HIS A 81 2.43 0.42 11.33
CA HIS A 81 2.74 1.27 12.48
C HIS A 81 3.69 2.42 12.09
N SER A 82 4.72 2.12 11.31
CA SER A 82 5.69 3.12 10.84
C SER A 82 5.03 4.15 9.91
N LEU A 83 4.15 3.71 9.01
CA LEU A 83 3.37 4.59 8.14
C LEU A 83 2.40 5.49 8.92
N ARG A 84 1.76 4.97 9.98
CA ARG A 84 0.84 5.73 10.84
C ARG A 84 1.55 6.84 11.61
N ARG A 85 2.78 6.62 12.06
CA ARG A 85 3.61 7.67 12.68
C ARG A 85 3.90 8.83 11.73
N LEU A 86 3.80 8.59 10.42
CA LEU A 86 3.95 9.59 9.36
C LEU A 86 2.60 10.11 8.83
N GLY A 87 1.47 9.79 9.50
CA GLY A 87 0.14 10.24 9.09
C GLY A 87 -0.47 9.46 7.91
N SER A 88 0.12 8.34 7.51
CA SER A 88 -0.38 7.46 6.45
C SER A 88 -0.91 6.13 7.03
N ARG A 89 -1.24 5.15 6.16
CA ARG A 89 -1.62 3.78 6.55
C ARG A 89 -1.33 2.80 5.42
N LEU A 90 -1.10 1.53 5.77
CA LEU A 90 -0.95 0.45 4.80
C LEU A 90 -2.31 -0.09 4.37
N VAL A 91 -2.60 -0.08 3.07
CA VAL A 91 -3.80 -0.72 2.53
C VAL A 91 -3.48 -2.17 2.19
N LEU A 92 -4.17 -3.09 2.86
CA LEU A 92 -4.06 -4.52 2.58
C LEU A 92 -5.17 -4.95 1.62
N ARG A 93 -4.79 -5.72 0.60
CA ARG A 93 -5.72 -6.38 -0.33
C ARG A 93 -5.30 -7.83 -0.55
N LYS A 94 -6.26 -8.67 -0.92
CA LYS A 94 -6.00 -9.99 -1.50
C LYS A 94 -6.31 -9.92 -2.99
N ALA A 95 -5.46 -10.51 -3.82
CA ALA A 95 -5.72 -10.67 -5.24
C ALA A 95 -6.31 -12.04 -5.49
N ALA A 96 -7.48 -12.07 -6.15
CA ALA A 96 -8.07 -13.32 -6.61
C ALA A 96 -7.13 -14.00 -7.64
N PRO A 97 -7.03 -15.34 -7.62
CA PRO A 97 -6.24 -16.05 -8.60
C PRO A 97 -6.82 -15.80 -9.99
N ARG A 98 -6.06 -15.16 -10.87
CA ARG A 98 -6.40 -15.14 -12.29
C ARG A 98 -6.09 -16.53 -12.83
N LEU A 99 -7.14 -17.34 -13.02
CA LEU A 99 -7.08 -18.53 -13.87
C LEU A 99 -6.81 -18.04 -15.29
N PHE A 100 -5.61 -18.34 -15.79
CA PHE A 100 -5.36 -18.33 -17.22
C PHE A 100 -5.93 -19.65 -17.73
N LEU A 101 -7.10 -19.59 -18.37
CA LEU A 101 -7.60 -20.67 -19.24
C LEU A 101 -6.92 -20.55 -20.59
#